data_AF-A0A957XEL4-F1
#
_entry.id   AF-A0A957XEL4-F1
#
_cell.length_a   1.000
_cell.length_b   1.000
_cell.length_c   1.000
_cell.angle_alpha   90.00
_cell.angle_beta   90.00
_cell.angle_gamma   90.00
#
_symmetry.space_group_name_H-M   'P 1'
#
loop_
_entity.id
_entity.type
_entity.pdbx_description
1 polymer ?
#
loop_
_entity_poly.entity_id
_entity_poly.type
_entity_poly.pdbx_seq_one_letter_code
_entity_poly.pdbx_strand_id
1 'polypeptide(L)' 'MNPLLKRISIDPNVCFGKPCIRGTRIWVSLILDFLANGTTIEELLEE' A
#
# COMPACT_ATOMS: atom_id res chain seq x y z
N MET A 1 -2.49 -17.81 -9.29
CA MET A 1 -2.70 -16.73 -8.30
C MET A 1 -1.45 -15.86 -8.24
N ASN A 2 -1.57 -14.54 -8.45
CA ASN A 2 -0.43 -13.62 -8.42
C ASN A 2 0.12 -13.52 -6.97
N PRO A 3 1.39 -13.87 -6.72
CA PRO A 3 1.96 -13.87 -5.36
C PRO A 3 1.98 -12.48 -4.72
N LEU A 4 1.98 -11.39 -5.51
CA LEU A 4 1.97 -10.02 -5.01
C LEU A 4 0.67 -9.68 -4.27
N LEU A 5 -0.47 -10.22 -4.71
CA LEU A 5 -1.77 -9.99 -4.09
C LEU A 5 -1.85 -10.53 -2.65
N LYS A 6 -0.97 -11.48 -2.26
CA LYS A 6 -0.90 -11.96 -0.87
C LYS A 6 -0.46 -10.88 0.11
N ARG A 7 0.24 -9.84 -0.36
CA ARG A 7 0.75 -8.73 0.46
C ARG A 7 -0.27 -7.63 0.70
N ILE A 8 -1.41 -7.67 0.00
CA ILE A 8 -2.48 -6.67 0.11
C ILE A 8 -3.61 -7.25 0.95
N SER A 9 -4.18 -6.44 1.82
CA SER A 9 -5.37 -6.73 2.62
C SER A 9 -6.51 -5.80 2.21
N ILE A 10 -7.72 -6.34 2.14
CA ILE A 10 -8.96 -5.60 1.89
C ILE A 10 -9.94 -6.05 2.98
N ASP A 11 -10.27 -5.15 3.88
CA ASP A 11 -11.23 -5.40 4.97
C ASP A 11 -12.18 -4.19 5.04
N PRO A 12 -13.50 -4.38 4.89
CA PRO A 12 -14.48 -3.29 5.01
C PRO A 12 -14.37 -2.48 6.31
N ASN A 13 -13.90 -3.12 7.40
CA ASN A 13 -13.76 -2.50 8.71
C ASN A 13 -12.44 -1.74 8.88
N VAL A 14 -11.49 -1.90 7.95
CA VAL A 14 -10.18 -1.23 7.96
C VAL A 14 -10.07 -0.32 6.75
N CYS A 15 -9.82 0.96 6.98
CA CYS A 15 -9.63 1.92 5.88
C CYS A 15 -10.80 1.94 4.87
N PHE A 16 -12.04 1.71 5.33
CA PHE A 16 -13.26 1.71 4.51
C PHE A 16 -13.23 0.70 3.35
N GLY A 17 -12.58 -0.45 3.52
CA GLY A 17 -12.47 -1.46 2.47
C GLY A 17 -11.49 -1.10 1.36
N LYS A 18 -10.65 -0.07 1.56
CA LYS A 18 -9.59 0.26 0.60
C LYS A 18 -8.45 -0.77 0.68
N PRO A 19 -7.81 -1.11 -0.45
CA PRO A 19 -6.62 -1.96 -0.46
C PRO A 19 -5.49 -1.33 0.36
N CYS A 20 -5.03 -2.07 1.37
CA CYS A 20 -3.94 -1.68 2.25
C CYS A 20 -2.81 -2.72 2.21
N ILE A 21 -1.58 -2.31 2.51
CA ILE A 21 -0.49 -3.26 2.74
C ILE A 21 -0.81 -4.07 3.99
N ARG A 22 -0.67 -5.40 3.92
CA ARG A 22 -0.98 -6.29 5.03
C ARG A 22 -0.09 -6.00 6.24
N GLY A 23 -0.70 -5.86 7.40
CA GLY A 23 0.01 -5.52 8.65
C GLY A 23 0.20 -4.02 8.87
N THR A 24 -0.23 -3.17 7.93
CA THR A 24 -0.21 -1.72 8.08
C THR A 24 -1.59 -1.11 7.80
N ARG A 25 -1.72 0.20 8.02
CA ARG A 25 -2.88 1.00 7.59
C ARG A 25 -2.54 1.91 6.41
N ILE A 26 -1.52 1.55 5.64
CA ILE A 26 -1.05 2.32 4.49
C ILE A 26 -1.79 1.85 3.25
N TRP A 27 -2.43 2.79 2.55
CA TRP A 27 -3.16 2.50 1.32
C TRP A 27 -2.19 2.23 0.17
N VAL A 28 -2.55 1.26 -0.67
CA VAL A 28 -1.76 0.98 -1.88
C VAL A 28 -1.75 2.19 -2.82
N SER A 29 -2.87 2.92 -2.91
CA SER A 29 -2.96 4.13 -3.74
C SER A 29 -1.96 5.22 -3.28
N LEU A 30 -1.78 5.39 -1.98
CA LEU A 30 -0.86 6.40 -1.43
C LEU A 30 0.59 6.14 -1.85
N ILE A 31 1.02 4.87 -1.80
CA ILE A 31 2.35 4.49 -2.25
C ILE A 31 2.50 4.75 -3.76
N LEU A 32 1.48 4.42 -4.55
CA LEU A 32 1.49 4.69 -5.99
C LEU A 32 1.52 6.19 -6.29
N ASP A 33 0.84 7.02 -5.49
CA ASP A 33 0.85 8.47 -5.64
C ASP A 33 2.25 9.06 -5.34
N PHE A 34 2.94 8.57 -4.31
CA PHE A 34 4.33 8.97 -4.02
C PHE A 34 5.28 8.58 -5.15
N LEU A 35 5.19 7.32 -5.62
CA LEU A 35 6.00 6.85 -6.74
C LEU A 35 5.71 7.65 -8.02
N ALA A 36 4.45 8.01 -8.27
CA ALA A 36 4.06 8.86 -9.40
C ALA A 36 4.61 10.29 -9.29
N ASN A 37 4.75 10.80 -8.07
CA ASN A 37 5.37 12.10 -7.80
C ASN A 37 6.91 12.08 -7.80
N GLY A 38 7.53 10.93 -8.08
CA GLY A 38 8.97 10.78 -8.20
C GLY A 38 9.70 10.45 -6.90
N THR A 39 8.97 10.13 -5.82
CA THR A 39 9.57 9.57 -4.60
C THR A 39 10.23 8.23 -4.92
N THR A 40 11.45 8.05 -4.44
CA THR A 40 12.19 6.80 -4.61
C THR A 40 11.70 5.72 -3.63
N ILE A 41 12.01 4.46 -3.91
CA ILE A 41 11.61 3.36 -3.03
C ILE A 41 12.37 3.47 -1.70
N GLU A 42 13.61 3.91 -1.75
CA GLU A 42 14.50 4.10 -0.61
C GLU A 42 13.91 5.13 0.36
N GLU A 43 13.52 6.31 -0.15
CA GLU A 43 12.84 7.36 0.64
C GLU A 43 11.55 6.84 1.28
N LEU A 44 10.78 6.03 0.55
CA LEU A 44 9.51 5.50 1.04
C LEU A 44 9.67 4.42 2.13
N LEU A 45 10.85 3.81 2.24
CA LEU A 45 11.19 2.82 3.26
C LEU A 45 11.86 3.44 4.51
N GLU A 46 12.36 4.67 4.39
CA GLU A 46 12.98 5.41 5.51
C GLU A 46 11.96 6.15 6.40
N GLU A 47 10.74 6.36 5.91
CA GLU A 47 9.59 6.90 6.66
C GLU A 47 8.83 5.83 7.47
#